data_AF-A0A224XG29-F1
#
_entry.id   AF-A0A224XG29-F1
#
_cell.length_a   1.000
_cell.length_b   1.000
_cell.length_c   1.000
_cell.angle_alpha   90.00
_cell.angle_beta   90.00
_cell.angle_gamma   90.00
#
_symmetry.space_group_name_H-M   'P 1'
#
loop_
_entity.id
_entity.type
_entity.pdbx_description
1 polymer ?
#
loop_
_entity_poly.entity_id
_entity_poly.type
_entity_poly.pdbx_seq_one_letter_code
_entity_poly.pdbx_strand_id
1 'polypeptide(L)'
;KTRGKRKMQKVQSIQVFDDENLRLPESKKTSIDPQAKPHRRPLGDIFNILQADKERNERQSEKKRQKKGEEPIIQTEVPESEGENSIIDSSVSTSYDSLERVLDLDKRENKIALTEKLYGVTDYVDDVYDYLRKLERNNLIVPKHLDGTEMTEKMRTILVDWMIEVHIHFQLSQETLELSIYILDKYSELRRNINKRNAQLVGLVSIFLAAKYEETEPLEIGDLVFVSDSAVSQKEITRAERVIFKTLGYNLSRPVTVQFVRRFSKIAAVTPMEHAYATYFCDAALLEYSLCSQLPSLLASAALFLALCVSKDIIDIKMW
;
A
#
# COMPACT_ATOMS: atom_id res chain seq x y z
N LYS A 1 50.24 -31.34 -52.58
CA LYS A 1 48.91 -32.01 -52.57
C LYS A 1 48.04 -31.35 -51.50
N THR A 2 47.19 -30.43 -51.95
CA THR A 2 45.84 -30.10 -51.44
C THR A 2 45.60 -29.90 -49.92
N ARG A 3 45.65 -28.64 -49.48
CA ARG A 3 44.90 -28.10 -48.33
C ARG A 3 43.38 -28.06 -48.66
N GLY A 4 42.57 -28.83 -47.94
CA GLY A 4 41.11 -28.80 -48.02
C GLY A 4 40.52 -27.69 -47.15
N LYS A 5 39.88 -26.70 -47.79
CA LYS A 5 39.07 -25.66 -47.15
C LYS A 5 37.72 -26.24 -46.73
N ARG A 6 37.31 -26.10 -45.46
CA ARG A 6 35.90 -26.15 -45.05
C ARG A 6 35.44 -24.73 -44.71
N LYS A 7 34.43 -24.27 -45.45
CA LYS A 7 33.76 -22.97 -45.32
C LYS A 7 32.94 -22.96 -44.01
N MET A 8 33.16 -21.96 -43.16
CA MET A 8 32.15 -21.51 -42.20
C MET A 8 31.33 -20.39 -42.86
N GLN A 9 30.01 -20.56 -42.89
CA GLN A 9 29.08 -19.56 -43.37
C GLN A 9 29.00 -18.39 -42.38
N LYS A 10 29.10 -17.18 -42.93
CA LYS A 10 28.96 -15.89 -42.28
C LYS A 10 27.46 -15.62 -42.15
N VAL A 11 26.94 -15.49 -40.92
CA VAL A 11 25.58 -14.98 -40.70
C VAL A 11 25.65 -13.46 -40.80
N GLN A 12 24.90 -12.90 -41.76
CA GLN A 12 24.78 -11.47 -41.99
C GLN A 12 23.90 -10.84 -40.90
N SER A 13 24.47 -9.85 -40.23
CA SER A 13 23.76 -8.86 -39.42
C SER A 13 22.90 -7.97 -40.33
N ILE A 14 21.60 -7.91 -40.09
CA ILE A 14 20.68 -6.98 -40.74
C ILE A 14 20.60 -5.72 -39.87
N GLN A 15 21.13 -4.61 -40.41
CA GLN A 15 20.90 -3.25 -39.93
C GLN A 15 19.60 -2.74 -40.57
N VAL A 16 18.63 -2.30 -39.77
CA VAL A 16 17.60 -1.34 -40.21
C VAL A 16 17.24 -0.45 -39.01
N PHE A 17 17.20 0.86 -39.28
CA PHE A 17 16.81 2.00 -38.42
C PHE A 17 17.93 2.68 -37.63
N ASP A 18 18.72 3.45 -38.38
CA ASP A 18 19.21 4.76 -37.94
C ASP A 18 18.03 5.72 -37.82
N ASP A 19 17.80 6.28 -36.64
CA ASP A 19 17.12 7.57 -36.44
C ASP A 19 17.82 8.29 -35.28
N GLU A 20 18.87 9.04 -35.63
CA GLU A 20 19.43 10.10 -34.81
C GLU A 20 18.38 11.22 -34.71
N ASN A 21 17.68 11.32 -33.59
CA ASN A 21 17.21 12.54 -32.90
C ASN A 21 15.92 12.30 -32.11
N LEU A 22 16.03 11.61 -30.97
CA LEU A 22 15.10 11.82 -29.86
C LEU A 22 15.88 11.73 -28.54
N ARG A 23 16.56 12.82 -28.17
CA ARG A 23 17.11 12.97 -26.81
C ARG A 23 15.94 13.07 -25.83
N LEU A 24 15.68 11.97 -25.14
CA LEU A 24 14.93 12.01 -23.88
C LEU A 24 15.71 12.92 -22.91
N PRO A 25 15.06 13.85 -22.19
CA PRO A 25 15.75 14.64 -21.18
C PRO A 25 16.31 13.69 -20.12
N GLU A 26 17.60 13.77 -19.88
CA GLU A 26 18.28 13.05 -18.80
C GLU A 26 17.52 13.33 -17.49
N SER A 27 16.87 12.31 -16.95
CA SER A 27 16.40 12.34 -15.57
C SER A 27 17.65 12.61 -14.73
N LYS A 28 17.70 13.78 -14.06
CA LYS A 28 18.68 14.04 -13.02
C LYS A 28 18.62 12.85 -12.06
N LYS A 29 19.61 11.96 -12.13
CA LYS A 29 19.84 10.96 -11.10
C LYS A 29 20.09 11.76 -9.84
N THR A 30 19.08 11.86 -8.98
CA THR A 30 19.30 12.18 -7.57
C THR A 30 20.31 11.15 -7.09
N SER A 31 21.54 11.60 -6.86
CA SER A 31 22.61 10.77 -6.31
C SER A 31 22.27 10.45 -4.86
N ILE A 32 21.41 9.45 -4.67
CA ILE A 32 21.24 8.83 -3.37
C ILE A 32 22.48 7.98 -3.19
N ASP A 33 23.38 8.44 -2.31
CA ASP A 33 24.54 7.68 -1.90
C ASP A 33 24.05 6.36 -1.27
N PRO A 34 24.41 5.18 -1.83
CA PRO A 34 23.96 3.89 -1.30
C PRO A 34 24.46 3.63 0.13
N GLN A 35 25.37 4.45 0.67
CA GLN A 35 25.84 4.37 2.06
C GLN A 35 25.24 5.45 2.99
N ALA A 36 24.41 6.37 2.47
CA ALA A 36 23.79 7.41 3.29
C ALA A 36 22.51 6.90 3.95
N LYS A 37 22.45 6.95 5.29
CA LYS A 37 21.25 6.55 6.05
C LYS A 37 20.02 7.37 5.64
N PRO A 38 18.80 6.80 5.78
CA PRO A 38 17.56 7.55 5.61
C PRO A 38 17.55 8.80 6.51
N HIS A 39 16.84 9.84 6.07
CA HIS A 39 16.92 11.18 6.64
C HIS A 39 16.43 11.23 8.11
N ARG A 40 15.61 10.27 8.56
CA ARG A 40 15.16 10.13 9.95
C ARG A 40 15.89 9.02 10.70
N ARG A 41 16.17 9.30 11.97
CA ARG A 41 16.72 8.35 12.97
C ARG A 41 15.75 7.18 13.22
N PRO A 42 16.22 6.06 13.80
CA PRO A 42 15.37 4.94 14.18
C PRO A 42 14.14 5.38 14.98
N LEU A 43 13.01 4.70 14.74
CA LEU A 43 11.71 5.02 15.32
C LEU A 43 11.74 5.18 16.85
N GLY A 44 12.63 4.49 17.56
CA GLY A 44 12.76 4.54 19.03
C GLY A 44 12.75 5.96 19.61
N ASP A 45 13.39 6.93 18.94
CA ASP A 45 13.43 8.33 19.38
C ASP A 45 12.09 9.06 19.16
N ILE A 46 11.46 8.87 18.00
CA ILE A 46 10.17 9.48 17.62
C ILE A 46 9.06 9.02 18.56
N PHE A 47 9.09 7.73 18.85
CA PHE A 47 8.15 7.04 19.71
C PHE A 47 8.24 7.55 21.17
N ASN A 48 9.41 7.94 21.63
CA ASN A 48 9.61 8.56 22.95
C ASN A 48 9.14 10.03 22.99
N ILE A 49 9.35 10.79 21.92
CA ILE A 49 8.86 12.17 21.78
C ILE A 49 7.33 12.21 21.86
N LEU A 50 6.64 11.32 21.16
CA LEU A 50 5.18 11.28 21.15
C LEU A 50 4.57 10.89 22.50
N GLN A 51 5.29 10.08 23.27
CA GLN A 51 4.90 9.76 24.64
C GLN A 51 5.13 10.97 25.56
N ALA A 52 6.24 11.68 25.40
CA ALA A 52 6.47 12.95 26.10
C ALA A 52 5.40 13.99 25.77
N ASP A 53 4.94 14.07 24.52
CA ASP A 53 3.84 14.95 24.11
C ASP A 53 2.48 14.51 24.65
N LYS A 54 2.20 13.19 24.69
CA LYS A 54 0.99 12.65 25.32
C LYS A 54 0.97 12.94 26.82
N GLU A 55 2.06 12.66 27.53
CA GLU A 55 2.22 12.96 28.96
C GLU A 55 2.17 14.48 29.23
N ARG A 56 2.72 15.31 28.33
CA ARG A 56 2.65 16.78 28.42
C ARG A 56 1.22 17.29 28.23
N ASN A 57 0.46 16.71 27.30
CA ASN A 57 -0.94 17.05 27.05
C ASN A 57 -1.86 16.60 28.18
N GLU A 58 -1.62 15.40 28.73
CA GLU A 58 -2.32 14.90 29.92
C GLU A 58 -2.05 15.79 31.14
N ARG A 59 -0.78 16.15 31.40
CA ARG A 59 -0.40 17.11 32.45
C ARG A 59 -0.98 18.52 32.24
N GLN A 60 -1.13 18.96 30.99
CA GLN A 60 -1.80 20.24 30.68
C GLN A 60 -3.32 20.17 30.90
N SER A 61 -3.94 19.03 30.62
CA SER A 61 -5.37 18.79 30.87
C SER A 61 -5.68 18.71 32.38
N GLU A 62 -4.80 18.08 33.16
CA GLU A 62 -4.88 18.04 34.63
C GLU A 62 -4.64 19.43 35.25
N LYS A 63 -3.67 20.20 34.74
CA LYS A 63 -3.45 21.59 35.17
C LYS A 63 -4.62 22.51 34.81
N LYS A 64 -5.35 22.25 33.72
CA LYS A 64 -6.59 22.95 33.38
C LYS A 64 -7.76 22.55 34.29
N ARG A 65 -7.82 21.29 34.73
CA ARG A 65 -8.79 20.81 35.73
C ARG A 65 -8.51 21.36 37.12
N GLN A 66 -7.25 21.47 37.53
CA GLN A 66 -6.86 22.05 38.83
C GLN A 66 -6.95 23.59 38.86
N LYS A 67 -6.92 24.27 37.71
CA LYS A 67 -7.17 25.74 37.63
C LYS A 67 -8.65 26.11 37.53
N LYS A 68 -9.56 25.14 37.48
CA LYS A 68 -11.02 25.35 37.56
C LYS A 68 -11.58 24.66 38.81
N GLY A 69 -11.35 25.29 39.97
CA GLY A 69 -12.17 25.21 41.18
C GLY A 69 -12.03 26.58 41.84
N GLU A 70 -13.05 27.29 42.28
CA GLU A 70 -14.46 27.01 42.56
C GLU A 70 -15.24 28.31 42.28
N GLU A 71 -16.52 28.21 41.87
CA GLU A 71 -17.61 29.12 42.30
C GLU A 71 -18.96 28.69 41.67
N PRO A 72 -20.13 29.04 42.26
CA PRO A 72 -20.90 28.12 43.09
C PRO A 72 -22.19 27.61 42.44
N ILE A 73 -22.81 26.64 43.13
CA ILE A 73 -24.09 26.01 42.80
C ILE A 73 -25.22 27.06 42.88
N ILE A 74 -25.91 27.30 41.77
CA ILE A 74 -27.23 27.93 41.74
C ILE A 74 -28.22 26.87 41.24
N GLN A 75 -29.18 26.53 42.10
CA GLN A 75 -30.37 25.75 41.74
C GLN A 75 -31.33 26.66 40.96
N THR A 76 -31.74 26.23 39.77
CA THR A 76 -32.97 26.73 39.15
C THR A 76 -33.64 25.59 38.38
N GLU A 77 -34.83 25.22 38.83
CA GLU A 77 -35.77 24.31 38.17
C GLU A 77 -36.43 25.00 36.96
N VAL A 78 -36.65 24.28 35.86
CA VAL A 78 -37.82 24.41 34.94
C VAL A 78 -37.93 23.11 34.08
N PRO A 79 -39.06 22.78 33.38
CA PRO A 79 -39.97 21.68 33.70
C PRO A 79 -40.15 20.63 32.56
N GLU A 80 -41.06 19.69 32.80
CA GLU A 80 -41.56 18.64 31.87
C GLU A 80 -42.44 19.15 30.69
N SER A 81 -42.58 18.25 29.70
CA SER A 81 -43.62 18.10 28.66
C SER A 81 -43.49 19.01 27.41
N GLU A 82 -43.81 18.60 26.17
CA GLU A 82 -44.37 17.37 25.58
C GLU A 82 -44.28 17.48 24.04
N GLY A 83 -44.18 16.33 23.34
CA GLY A 83 -44.67 16.06 21.95
C GLY A 83 -44.09 16.88 20.80
N GLU A 84 -43.84 16.41 19.59
CA GLU A 84 -44.27 15.31 18.71
C GLU A 84 -43.29 15.42 17.50
N ASN A 85 -43.05 14.51 16.56
CA ASN A 85 -43.44 13.16 16.23
C ASN A 85 -42.42 12.70 15.15
N SER A 86 -42.28 11.37 15.00
CA SER A 86 -41.91 10.59 13.80
C SER A 86 -41.26 11.31 12.59
N ILE A 87 -40.19 10.77 12.00
CA ILE A 87 -40.31 9.66 11.04
C ILE A 87 -39.09 8.73 11.16
N ILE A 88 -39.38 7.50 11.54
CA ILE A 88 -38.63 6.30 11.19
C ILE A 88 -39.11 5.94 9.78
N ASP A 89 -38.20 5.81 8.81
CA ASP A 89 -38.47 4.90 7.71
C ASP A 89 -37.29 3.95 7.50
N SER A 90 -37.62 2.70 7.80
CA SER A 90 -36.88 1.49 7.60
C SER A 90 -37.20 0.95 6.20
N SER A 91 -36.27 1.06 5.25
CA SER A 91 -36.35 0.25 4.02
C SER A 91 -35.02 0.21 3.26
N VAL A 92 -33.95 -0.34 3.87
CA VAL A 92 -32.90 -0.96 3.05
C VAL A 92 -33.33 -2.40 2.77
N SER A 93 -34.38 -2.52 1.96
CA SER A 93 -34.78 -3.78 1.34
C SER A 93 -33.89 -4.01 0.13
N THR A 94 -33.18 -5.12 0.21
CA THR A 94 -32.52 -5.88 -0.85
C THR A 94 -33.10 -5.63 -2.24
N SER A 95 -32.28 -5.11 -3.15
CA SER A 95 -32.43 -5.37 -4.58
C SER A 95 -31.04 -5.52 -5.19
N TYR A 96 -30.59 -6.77 -5.24
CA TYR A 96 -29.38 -7.21 -5.95
C TYR A 96 -29.64 -7.35 -7.47
N ASP A 97 -30.70 -6.74 -8.01
CA ASP A 97 -31.28 -7.15 -9.30
C ASP A 97 -31.08 -6.12 -10.44
N SER A 98 -30.20 -5.12 -10.26
CA SER A 98 -29.95 -4.08 -11.28
C SER A 98 -28.52 -4.03 -11.83
N LEU A 99 -27.66 -5.01 -11.52
CA LEU A 99 -26.26 -5.04 -11.97
C LEU A 99 -26.04 -5.66 -13.36
N GLU A 100 -27.10 -6.00 -14.09
CA GLU A 100 -26.98 -6.80 -15.33
C GLU A 100 -26.70 -6.00 -16.63
N ARG A 101 -26.24 -4.75 -16.54
CA ARG A 101 -25.78 -4.00 -17.72
C ARG A 101 -24.50 -3.21 -17.49
N VAL A 102 -23.53 -3.81 -16.80
CA VAL A 102 -22.13 -3.39 -17.00
C VAL A 102 -21.83 -3.65 -18.48
N LEU A 103 -21.53 -2.58 -19.22
CA LEU A 103 -21.04 -2.69 -20.58
C LEU A 103 -19.86 -3.66 -20.58
N ASP A 104 -20.06 -4.81 -21.23
CA ASP A 104 -19.02 -5.79 -21.49
C ASP A 104 -17.99 -5.17 -22.45
N LEU A 105 -17.08 -4.38 -21.85
CA LEU A 105 -15.97 -3.69 -22.54
C LEU A 105 -14.91 -4.69 -23.03
N ASP A 106 -15.06 -6.00 -22.71
CA ASP A 106 -14.23 -7.11 -23.16
C ASP A 106 -14.70 -7.72 -24.50
N LYS A 107 -15.68 -7.10 -25.19
CA LYS A 107 -16.05 -7.50 -26.56
C LYS A 107 -14.83 -7.42 -27.50
N ARG A 108 -14.50 -8.61 -28.01
CA ARG A 108 -13.42 -9.05 -28.92
C ARG A 108 -12.72 -8.04 -29.85
N GLU A 109 -13.33 -6.94 -30.23
CA GLU A 109 -12.76 -5.97 -31.18
C GLU A 109 -11.73 -5.03 -30.55
N ASN A 110 -11.83 -4.73 -29.25
CA ASN A 110 -10.84 -3.91 -28.52
C ASN A 110 -9.69 -4.72 -27.89
N LYS A 111 -9.76 -6.05 -27.96
CA LYS A 111 -8.81 -6.97 -27.31
C LYS A 111 -7.43 -6.98 -27.97
N ILE A 112 -7.28 -6.45 -29.19
CA ILE A 112 -6.07 -6.64 -30.02
C ILE A 112 -5.05 -5.50 -29.85
N ALA A 113 -5.47 -4.26 -29.53
CA ALA A 113 -4.56 -3.11 -29.59
C ALA A 113 -3.97 -2.65 -28.23
N LEU A 114 -4.64 -2.92 -27.09
CA LEU A 114 -4.26 -2.37 -25.78
C LEU A 114 -3.59 -3.38 -24.83
N THR A 115 -3.71 -4.67 -25.12
CA THR A 115 -3.23 -5.80 -24.30
C THR A 115 -1.79 -6.22 -24.61
N GLU A 116 -1.21 -5.74 -25.70
CA GLU A 116 0.00 -6.32 -26.29
C GLU A 116 1.26 -6.19 -25.41
N LYS A 117 1.26 -5.36 -24.36
CA LYS A 117 2.53 -4.93 -23.73
C LYS A 117 2.73 -5.15 -22.23
N LEU A 118 2.05 -6.11 -21.58
CA LEU A 118 2.53 -6.50 -20.23
C LEU A 118 2.56 -8.00 -19.92
N TYR A 119 1.85 -8.87 -20.67
CA TYR A 119 1.99 -10.32 -20.50
C TYR A 119 1.82 -11.14 -21.80
N GLY A 120 1.76 -10.51 -22.98
CA GLY A 120 1.78 -11.15 -24.32
C GLY A 120 0.69 -12.19 -24.65
N VAL A 121 -0.03 -12.68 -23.66
CA VAL A 121 -0.99 -13.78 -23.74
C VAL A 121 -2.28 -13.31 -23.11
N THR A 122 -3.24 -12.95 -23.95
CA THR A 122 -4.56 -12.49 -23.49
C THR A 122 -5.48 -13.62 -23.02
N ASP A 123 -5.04 -14.86 -23.20
CA ASP A 123 -5.86 -16.06 -23.02
C ASP A 123 -6.23 -16.28 -21.55
N TYR A 124 -5.33 -15.94 -20.62
CA TYR A 124 -5.52 -16.14 -19.18
C TYR A 124 -5.88 -14.87 -18.44
N VAL A 125 -6.09 -13.74 -19.13
CA VAL A 125 -6.29 -12.44 -18.48
C VAL A 125 -7.52 -12.44 -17.57
N ASP A 126 -8.58 -13.14 -17.98
CA ASP A 126 -9.83 -13.22 -17.21
C ASP A 126 -9.71 -14.22 -16.07
N ASP A 127 -9.12 -15.40 -16.32
CA ASP A 127 -8.83 -16.41 -15.30
C ASP A 127 -7.93 -15.86 -14.18
N VAL A 128 -6.86 -15.14 -14.55
CA VAL A 128 -5.94 -14.49 -13.60
C VAL A 128 -6.68 -13.43 -12.80
N TYR A 129 -7.53 -12.62 -13.44
CA TYR A 129 -8.30 -11.61 -12.70
C TYR A 129 -9.28 -12.22 -11.72
N ASP A 130 -10.04 -13.22 -12.15
CA ASP A 130 -10.95 -13.95 -11.27
C ASP A 130 -10.21 -14.61 -10.10
N TYR A 131 -9.02 -15.15 -10.35
CA TYR A 131 -8.15 -15.67 -9.32
C TYR A 131 -7.69 -14.59 -8.34
N LEU A 132 -7.21 -13.43 -8.82
CA LEU A 132 -6.80 -12.31 -7.97
C LEU A 132 -7.99 -11.78 -7.16
N ARG A 133 -9.19 -11.67 -7.75
CA ARG A 133 -10.43 -11.27 -7.05
C ARG A 133 -10.85 -12.28 -5.97
N LYS A 134 -10.56 -13.57 -6.13
CA LYS A 134 -10.77 -14.58 -5.08
C LYS A 134 -9.71 -14.45 -3.98
N LEU A 135 -8.45 -14.29 -4.35
CA LEU A 135 -7.33 -14.14 -3.41
C LEU A 135 -7.46 -12.91 -2.53
N GLU A 136 -7.85 -11.74 -3.06
CA GLU A 136 -8.00 -10.53 -2.23
C GLU A 136 -9.05 -10.72 -1.13
N ARG A 137 -10.14 -11.44 -1.42
CA ARG A 137 -11.22 -11.69 -0.45
C ARG A 137 -10.77 -12.65 0.64
N ASN A 138 -9.99 -13.66 0.28
CA ASN A 138 -9.47 -14.66 1.22
C ASN A 138 -8.38 -14.08 2.14
N ASN A 139 -7.68 -13.04 1.70
CA ASN A 139 -6.55 -12.43 2.40
C ASN A 139 -6.87 -11.00 2.89
N LEU A 140 -8.12 -10.76 3.28
CA LEU A 140 -8.54 -9.50 3.88
C LEU A 140 -7.96 -9.32 5.29
N ILE A 141 -7.70 -8.07 5.63
CA ILE A 141 -7.38 -7.65 7.00
C ILE A 141 -8.69 -7.35 7.72
N VAL A 142 -8.83 -7.82 8.95
CA VAL A 142 -10.03 -7.57 9.76
C VAL A 142 -10.15 -6.06 10.05
N PRO A 143 -11.35 -5.44 9.87
CA PRO A 143 -11.57 -4.05 10.25
C PRO A 143 -11.26 -3.83 11.72
N LYS A 144 -10.60 -2.71 12.02
CA LYS A 144 -10.22 -2.33 13.40
C LYS A 144 -9.37 -3.38 14.14
N HIS A 145 -8.51 -4.12 13.43
CA HIS A 145 -7.70 -5.20 14.02
C HIS A 145 -6.80 -4.77 15.20
N LEU A 146 -6.43 -3.49 15.30
CA LEU A 146 -5.61 -2.93 16.37
C LEU A 146 -6.39 -2.55 17.65
N ASP A 147 -7.74 -2.55 17.63
CA ASP A 147 -8.55 -2.17 18.78
C ASP A 147 -8.24 -3.06 19.98
N GLY A 148 -7.84 -2.48 21.12
CA GLY A 148 -7.49 -3.23 22.33
C GLY A 148 -6.14 -3.95 22.27
N THR A 149 -5.27 -3.59 21.31
CA THR A 149 -3.86 -4.00 21.28
C THR A 149 -2.96 -2.88 21.82
N GLU A 150 -1.69 -3.19 22.11
CA GLU A 150 -0.71 -2.14 22.47
C GLU A 150 -0.32 -1.25 21.29
N MET A 151 -0.43 -1.76 20.06
CA MET A 151 -0.13 -1.02 18.85
C MET A 151 -1.32 -0.15 18.47
N THR A 152 -1.19 1.16 18.67
CA THR A 152 -2.25 2.11 18.29
C THR A 152 -2.20 2.44 16.79
N GLU A 153 -3.32 2.93 16.25
CA GLU A 153 -3.41 3.41 14.85
C GLU A 153 -2.32 4.44 14.55
N LYS A 154 -2.11 5.39 15.46
CA LYS A 154 -1.06 6.41 15.34
C LYS A 154 0.33 5.78 15.26
N MET A 155 0.61 4.77 16.10
CA MET A 155 1.90 4.06 16.06
C MET A 155 2.10 3.35 14.72
N ARG A 156 1.05 2.74 14.17
CA ARG A 156 1.07 2.09 12.86
C ARG A 156 1.32 3.10 11.75
N THR A 157 0.66 4.26 11.74
CA THR A 157 0.92 5.32 10.74
C THR A 157 2.37 5.80 10.77
N ILE A 158 2.96 6.02 11.95
CA ILE A 158 4.36 6.45 12.07
C ILE A 158 5.32 5.35 11.61
N LEU A 159 5.02 4.09 11.93
CA LEU A 159 5.82 2.96 11.46
C LEU A 159 5.76 2.83 9.94
N VAL A 160 4.58 2.97 9.33
CA VAL A 160 4.41 2.90 7.88
C VAL A 160 5.10 4.07 7.18
N ASP A 161 5.00 5.30 7.68
CA ASP A 161 5.75 6.47 7.19
C ASP A 161 7.26 6.18 7.14
N TRP A 162 7.80 5.61 8.22
CA TRP A 162 9.20 5.19 8.25
C TRP A 162 9.51 4.02 7.30
N MET A 163 8.61 3.04 7.17
CA MET A 163 8.79 1.94 6.20
C MET A 163 8.85 2.45 4.77
N ILE A 164 8.09 3.50 4.43
CA ILE A 164 8.16 4.17 3.13
C ILE A 164 9.55 4.81 2.92
N GLU A 165 10.13 5.44 3.94
CA GLU A 165 11.51 5.97 3.84
C GLU A 165 12.54 4.86 3.60
N VAL A 166 12.41 3.71 4.28
CA VAL A 166 13.27 2.54 4.07
C VAL A 166 13.11 1.97 2.66
N HIS A 167 11.87 1.86 2.19
CA HIS A 167 11.53 1.43 0.84
C HIS A 167 12.20 2.32 -0.23
N ILE A 168 12.09 3.64 -0.08
CA ILE A 168 12.70 4.62 -0.99
C ILE A 168 14.23 4.53 -0.95
N HIS A 169 14.81 4.40 0.25
CA HIS A 169 16.27 4.30 0.43
C HIS A 169 16.86 3.12 -0.35
N PHE A 170 16.20 1.97 -0.29
CA PHE A 170 16.61 0.76 -1.00
C PHE A 170 16.07 0.65 -2.43
N GLN A 171 15.30 1.64 -2.90
CA GLN A 171 14.70 1.68 -4.25
C GLN A 171 13.90 0.41 -4.58
N LEU A 172 13.17 -0.12 -3.61
CA LEU A 172 12.38 -1.33 -3.79
C LEU A 172 11.16 -1.05 -4.69
N SER A 173 10.59 -2.10 -5.29
CA SER A 173 9.37 -2.00 -6.09
C SER A 173 8.16 -1.57 -5.26
N GLN A 174 7.12 -1.08 -5.93
CA GLN A 174 5.88 -0.70 -5.27
C GLN A 174 5.13 -1.93 -4.73
N GLU A 175 5.22 -3.05 -5.45
CA GLU A 175 4.73 -4.35 -5.03
C GLU A 175 5.33 -4.75 -3.67
N THR A 176 6.64 -4.58 -3.49
CA THR A 176 7.32 -4.82 -2.21
C THR A 176 6.79 -3.93 -1.09
N LEU A 177 6.54 -2.64 -1.34
CA LEU A 177 5.98 -1.73 -0.33
C LEU A 177 4.59 -2.18 0.13
N GLU A 178 3.67 -2.37 -0.82
CA GLU A 178 2.30 -2.77 -0.51
C GLU A 178 2.24 -4.12 0.21
N LEU A 179 3.03 -5.09 -0.24
CA LEU A 179 3.11 -6.40 0.39
C LEU A 179 3.70 -6.30 1.81
N SER A 180 4.73 -5.47 2.02
CA SER A 180 5.33 -5.28 3.35
C SER A 180 4.34 -4.69 4.36
N ILE A 181 3.52 -3.75 3.94
CA ILE A 181 2.49 -3.13 4.80
C ILE A 181 1.37 -4.11 5.08
N TYR A 182 0.97 -4.92 4.09
CA TYR A 182 0.04 -6.03 4.32
C TYR A 182 0.59 -7.04 5.34
N ILE A 183 1.86 -7.45 5.22
CA ILE A 183 2.50 -8.38 6.17
C ILE A 183 2.48 -7.79 7.58
N LEU A 184 2.79 -6.50 7.74
CA LEU A 184 2.71 -5.78 9.02
C LEU A 184 1.30 -5.85 9.63
N ASP A 185 0.29 -5.42 8.88
CA ASP A 185 -1.10 -5.35 9.37
C ASP A 185 -1.67 -6.75 9.64
N LYS A 186 -1.42 -7.72 8.76
CA LYS A 186 -1.88 -9.11 8.93
C LYS A 186 -1.20 -9.80 10.09
N TYR A 187 0.10 -9.57 10.31
CA TYR A 187 0.78 -10.08 11.49
C TYR A 187 0.23 -9.44 12.77
N SER A 188 -0.08 -8.14 12.76
CA SER A 188 -0.66 -7.42 13.90
C SER A 188 -2.08 -7.90 14.25
N GLU A 189 -2.87 -8.26 13.24
CA GLU A 189 -4.17 -8.92 13.41
C GLU A 189 -4.03 -10.26 14.15
N LEU A 190 -3.08 -11.10 13.72
CA LEU A 190 -2.87 -12.45 14.27
C LEU A 190 -2.10 -12.43 15.61
N ARG A 191 -1.28 -11.41 15.86
CA ARG A 191 -0.42 -11.27 17.04
C ARG A 191 -0.61 -9.90 17.68
N ARG A 192 -1.57 -9.87 18.60
CA ARG A 192 -2.07 -8.67 19.28
C ARG A 192 -1.11 -8.05 20.33
N ASN A 193 0.08 -8.62 20.51
CA ASN A 193 1.05 -8.24 21.55
C ASN A 193 2.32 -7.56 21.00
N ILE A 194 2.18 -6.77 19.93
CA ILE A 194 3.28 -6.00 19.36
C ILE A 194 3.45 -4.72 20.18
N ASN A 195 4.49 -4.69 21.01
CA ASN A 195 4.86 -3.49 21.74
C ASN A 195 5.68 -2.52 20.88
N LYS A 196 5.78 -1.28 21.34
CA LYS A 196 6.56 -0.19 20.74
C LYS A 196 8.02 -0.57 20.40
N ARG A 197 8.66 -1.36 21.26
CA ARG A 197 10.06 -1.80 21.08
C ARG A 197 10.22 -2.78 19.92
N ASN A 198 9.23 -3.65 19.72
CA ASN A 198 9.25 -4.69 18.69
C ASN A 198 8.62 -4.23 17.37
N ALA A 199 7.84 -3.15 17.37
CA ALA A 199 7.16 -2.63 16.18
C ALA A 199 8.12 -2.36 15.02
N GLN A 200 9.28 -1.75 15.29
CA GLN A 200 10.30 -1.49 14.26
C GLN A 200 10.89 -2.80 13.70
N LEU A 201 11.17 -3.78 14.56
CA LEU A 201 11.65 -5.10 14.13
C LEU A 201 10.62 -5.80 13.24
N VAL A 202 9.33 -5.74 13.61
CA VAL A 202 8.25 -6.30 12.77
C VAL A 202 8.22 -5.60 11.42
N GLY A 203 8.22 -4.26 11.38
CA GLY A 203 8.23 -3.50 10.12
C GLY A 203 9.42 -3.85 9.22
N LEU A 204 10.64 -3.92 9.77
CA LEU A 204 11.83 -4.32 9.02
C LEU A 204 11.71 -5.72 8.42
N VAL A 205 11.25 -6.68 9.23
CA VAL A 205 11.11 -8.06 8.79
C VAL A 205 9.98 -8.19 7.77
N SER A 206 8.93 -7.37 7.87
CA SER A 206 7.89 -7.30 6.84
C SER A 206 8.45 -6.85 5.49
N ILE A 207 9.29 -5.81 5.47
CA ILE A 207 9.99 -5.37 4.25
C ILE A 207 10.89 -6.49 3.73
N PHE A 208 11.64 -7.14 4.62
CA PHE A 208 12.55 -8.22 4.23
C PHE A 208 11.84 -9.42 3.59
N LEU A 209 10.70 -9.84 4.16
CA LEU A 209 9.88 -10.93 3.62
C LEU A 209 9.28 -10.54 2.27
N ALA A 210 8.75 -9.32 2.15
CA ALA A 210 8.21 -8.82 0.89
C ALA A 210 9.30 -8.71 -0.20
N ALA A 211 10.47 -8.19 0.15
CA ALA A 211 11.59 -8.06 -0.78
C ALA A 211 12.07 -9.42 -1.29
N LYS A 212 12.17 -10.43 -0.41
CA LYS A 212 12.48 -11.81 -0.82
C LYS A 212 11.43 -12.44 -1.74
N TYR A 213 10.21 -11.92 -1.73
CA TYR A 213 9.10 -12.45 -2.52
C TYR A 213 8.98 -11.76 -3.88
N GLU A 214 9.16 -10.44 -3.95
CA GLU A 214 8.94 -9.63 -5.15
C GLU A 214 10.23 -9.21 -5.89
N GLU A 215 11.34 -9.01 -5.18
CA GLU A 215 12.58 -8.50 -5.79
C GLU A 215 13.41 -9.59 -6.44
N THR A 216 14.05 -9.26 -7.57
CA THR A 216 15.02 -10.16 -8.21
C THR A 216 16.27 -10.33 -7.34
N GLU A 217 16.73 -9.23 -6.74
CA GLU A 217 17.88 -9.20 -5.82
C GLU A 217 17.40 -8.59 -4.49
N PRO A 218 17.00 -9.44 -3.51
CA PRO A 218 16.47 -8.96 -2.25
C PRO A 218 17.58 -8.42 -1.34
N LEU A 219 17.17 -7.62 -0.35
CA LEU A 219 18.05 -7.06 0.68
C LEU A 219 18.84 -8.15 1.44
N GLU A 220 20.03 -7.80 1.91
CA GLU A 220 20.77 -8.63 2.85
C GLU A 220 20.42 -8.31 4.31
N ILE A 221 20.69 -9.24 5.23
CA ILE A 221 20.44 -8.98 6.66
C ILE A 221 21.33 -7.83 7.17
N GLY A 222 22.51 -7.64 6.58
CA GLY A 222 23.40 -6.51 6.91
C GLY A 222 22.72 -5.15 6.67
N ASP A 223 21.97 -5.02 5.57
CA ASP A 223 21.28 -3.78 5.20
C ASP A 223 20.20 -3.41 6.22
N LEU A 224 19.47 -4.41 6.71
CA LEU A 224 18.44 -4.25 7.75
C LEU A 224 19.04 -3.83 9.09
N VAL A 225 20.19 -4.39 9.46
CA VAL A 225 20.92 -3.97 10.67
C VAL A 225 21.40 -2.52 10.52
N PHE A 226 21.94 -2.17 9.35
CA PHE A 226 22.42 -0.83 9.03
C PHE A 226 21.31 0.22 9.11
N VAL A 227 20.17 -0.01 8.45
CA VAL A 227 19.05 0.95 8.42
C VAL A 227 18.36 1.08 9.79
N SER A 228 18.46 0.06 10.64
CA SER A 228 17.99 0.11 12.03
C SER A 228 18.91 0.90 12.96
N ASP A 229 20.03 1.44 12.48
CA ASP A 229 21.11 2.04 13.29
C ASP A 229 21.64 1.08 14.37
N SER A 230 21.75 -0.21 14.03
CA SER A 230 22.12 -1.28 14.98
C SER A 230 21.20 -1.42 16.19
N ALA A 231 19.99 -0.83 16.16
CA ALA A 231 18.98 -1.04 17.20
C ALA A 231 18.45 -2.49 17.22
N VAL A 232 18.60 -3.20 16.10
CA VAL A 232 18.18 -4.58 15.92
C VAL A 232 19.36 -5.44 15.49
N SER A 233 19.54 -6.60 16.13
CA SER A 233 20.59 -7.55 15.79
C SER A 233 20.17 -8.53 14.68
N GLN A 234 21.14 -9.04 13.93
CA GLN A 234 20.94 -10.11 12.93
C GLN A 234 20.21 -11.33 13.48
N LYS A 235 20.48 -11.71 14.74
CA LYS A 235 19.82 -12.84 15.42
C LYS A 235 18.34 -12.56 15.67
N GLU A 236 17.99 -11.33 16.02
CA GLU A 236 16.60 -10.91 16.21
C GLU A 236 15.84 -10.92 14.88
N ILE A 237 16.43 -10.37 13.81
CA ILE A 237 15.86 -10.39 12.46
C ILE A 237 15.57 -11.82 12.02
N THR A 238 16.56 -12.72 12.09
CA THR A 238 16.43 -14.12 11.66
C THR A 238 15.40 -14.91 12.49
N ARG A 239 15.23 -14.54 13.77
CA ARG A 239 14.21 -15.16 14.63
C ARG A 239 12.82 -14.63 14.30
N ALA A 240 12.69 -13.32 14.16
CA ALA A 240 11.43 -12.66 13.86
C ALA A 240 10.91 -13.08 12.48
N GLU A 241 11.77 -13.19 11.47
CA GLU A 241 11.43 -13.69 10.13
C GLU A 241 10.70 -15.04 10.21
N ARG A 242 11.29 -16.02 10.88
CA ARG A 242 10.68 -17.34 11.06
C ARG A 242 9.35 -17.28 11.80
N VAL A 243 9.23 -16.41 12.81
CA VAL A 243 8.00 -16.27 13.59
C VAL A 243 6.90 -15.62 12.76
N ILE A 244 7.19 -14.53 12.05
CA ILE A 244 6.22 -13.79 11.24
C ILE A 244 5.75 -14.67 10.09
N PHE A 245 6.68 -15.25 9.32
CA PHE A 245 6.33 -16.07 8.16
C PHE A 245 5.51 -17.31 8.53
N LYS A 246 5.87 -17.98 9.65
CA LYS A 246 5.07 -19.09 10.20
C LYS A 246 3.70 -18.64 10.68
N THR A 247 3.58 -17.46 11.28
CA THR A 247 2.29 -16.94 11.78
C THR A 247 1.34 -16.65 10.63
N LEU A 248 1.85 -16.20 9.50
CA LEU A 248 1.08 -15.99 8.27
C LEU A 248 0.71 -17.29 7.54
N GLY A 249 1.06 -18.46 8.10
CA GLY A 249 0.84 -19.75 7.43
C GLY A 249 1.61 -19.88 6.13
N TYR A 250 2.75 -19.20 6.00
CA TYR A 250 3.58 -19.17 4.78
C TYR A 250 2.88 -18.58 3.55
N ASN A 251 1.79 -17.83 3.73
CA ASN A 251 1.02 -17.25 2.63
C ASN A 251 1.32 -15.75 2.49
N LEU A 252 2.01 -15.40 1.40
CA LEU A 252 2.28 -14.02 0.98
C LEU A 252 1.54 -13.66 -0.32
N SER A 253 0.62 -14.50 -0.80
CA SER A 253 0.01 -14.40 -2.13
C SER A 253 -1.13 -13.38 -2.22
N ARG A 254 -1.16 -12.35 -1.34
CA ARG A 254 -2.20 -11.33 -1.44
C ARG A 254 -1.92 -10.44 -2.65
N PRO A 255 -2.90 -10.22 -3.55
CA PRO A 255 -2.74 -9.28 -4.65
C PRO A 255 -2.62 -7.84 -4.12
N VAL A 256 -1.78 -7.05 -4.79
CA VAL A 256 -1.53 -5.64 -4.44
C VAL A 256 -2.33 -4.70 -5.33
N THR A 257 -2.60 -3.50 -4.83
CA THR A 257 -3.46 -2.47 -5.43
C THR A 257 -2.91 -2.03 -6.78
N VAL A 258 -1.61 -1.84 -6.90
CA VAL A 258 -0.94 -1.44 -8.16
C VAL A 258 -1.23 -2.41 -9.33
N GLN A 259 -1.43 -3.71 -9.07
CA GLN A 259 -1.80 -4.68 -10.12
C GLN A 259 -3.18 -4.38 -10.71
N PHE A 260 -4.13 -4.01 -9.86
CA PHE A 260 -5.49 -3.63 -10.27
C PHE A 260 -5.49 -2.28 -10.99
N VAL A 261 -4.75 -1.28 -10.48
CA VAL A 261 -4.62 0.03 -11.13
C VAL A 261 -4.08 -0.12 -12.55
N ARG A 262 -3.03 -0.92 -12.76
CA ARG A 262 -2.49 -1.19 -14.10
C ARG A 262 -3.52 -1.79 -15.06
N ARG A 263 -4.37 -2.71 -14.59
CA ARG A 263 -5.46 -3.27 -15.42
C ARG A 263 -6.50 -2.20 -15.73
N PHE A 264 -6.97 -1.47 -14.73
CA PHE A 264 -8.03 -0.47 -14.89
C PHE A 264 -7.59 0.70 -15.75
N SER A 265 -6.36 1.19 -15.59
CA SER A 265 -5.78 2.25 -16.42
C SER A 265 -5.76 1.88 -17.91
N LYS A 266 -5.50 0.61 -18.25
CA LYS A 266 -5.54 0.14 -19.64
C LYS A 266 -6.96 0.10 -20.19
N ILE A 267 -7.91 -0.43 -19.43
CA ILE A 267 -9.31 -0.54 -19.84
C ILE A 267 -9.92 0.85 -20.05
N ALA A 268 -9.66 1.76 -19.12
CA ALA A 268 -10.15 3.14 -19.18
C ALA A 268 -9.33 4.04 -20.13
N ALA A 269 -8.29 3.50 -20.78
CA ALA A 269 -7.38 4.22 -21.68
C ALA A 269 -6.88 5.56 -21.11
N VAL A 270 -6.49 5.54 -19.83
CA VAL A 270 -6.09 6.76 -19.11
C VAL A 270 -4.69 7.22 -19.51
N THR A 271 -4.46 8.51 -19.39
CA THR A 271 -3.16 9.14 -19.63
C THR A 271 -2.13 8.70 -18.57
N PRO A 272 -0.82 8.79 -18.87
CA PRO A 272 0.23 8.52 -17.89
C PRO A 272 0.11 9.39 -16.62
N MET A 273 -0.41 10.61 -16.75
CA MET A 273 -0.64 11.52 -15.62
C MET A 273 -1.76 11.01 -14.71
N GLU A 274 -2.91 10.63 -15.29
CA GLU A 274 -4.03 10.05 -14.54
C GLU A 274 -3.62 8.73 -13.87
N HIS A 275 -2.82 7.90 -14.54
CA HIS A 275 -2.24 6.70 -13.93
C HIS A 275 -1.35 7.05 -12.73
N ALA A 276 -0.47 8.05 -12.86
CA ALA A 276 0.39 8.50 -11.76
C ALA A 276 -0.42 9.03 -10.56
N TYR A 277 -1.50 9.78 -10.80
CA TYR A 277 -2.39 10.22 -9.72
C TYR A 277 -3.10 9.04 -9.04
N ALA A 278 -3.59 8.07 -9.81
CA ALA A 278 -4.23 6.89 -9.24
C ALA A 278 -3.26 6.09 -8.35
N THR A 279 -2.04 5.89 -8.84
CA THR A 279 -0.96 5.23 -8.09
C THR A 279 -0.62 6.01 -6.81
N TYR A 280 -0.50 7.33 -6.89
CA TYR A 280 -0.27 8.19 -5.73
C TYR A 280 -1.39 8.08 -4.67
N PHE A 281 -2.65 8.06 -5.07
CA PHE A 281 -3.77 7.91 -4.13
C PHE A 281 -3.77 6.52 -3.47
N CYS A 282 -3.35 5.48 -4.19
CA CYS A 282 -3.17 4.15 -3.60
C CYS A 282 -2.04 4.17 -2.55
N ASP A 283 -0.91 4.81 -2.84
CA ASP A 283 0.20 4.95 -1.89
C ASP A 283 -0.21 5.75 -0.65
N ALA A 284 -0.96 6.84 -0.83
CA ALA A 284 -1.49 7.63 0.28
C ALA A 284 -2.47 6.81 1.15
N ALA A 285 -3.26 5.92 0.54
CA ALA A 285 -4.16 5.03 1.27
C ALA A 285 -3.42 4.04 2.19
N LEU A 286 -2.15 3.71 1.90
CA LEU A 286 -1.35 2.82 2.73
C LEU A 286 -1.08 3.39 4.13
N LEU A 287 -1.03 4.71 4.29
CA LEU A 287 -0.83 5.39 5.58
C LEU A 287 -2.09 5.38 6.46
N GLU A 288 -3.26 5.36 5.82
CA GLU A 288 -4.56 5.51 6.45
C GLU A 288 -5.06 4.18 7.01
N TYR A 289 -5.15 4.10 8.35
CA TYR A 289 -5.54 2.86 9.03
C TYR A 289 -6.96 2.41 8.67
N SER A 290 -7.89 3.34 8.49
CA SER A 290 -9.28 3.00 8.15
C SER A 290 -9.42 2.24 6.82
N LEU A 291 -8.46 2.41 5.91
CA LEU A 291 -8.45 1.80 4.59
C LEU A 291 -7.77 0.41 4.53
N CYS A 292 -7.09 -0.03 5.59
CA CYS A 292 -6.35 -1.31 5.60
C CYS A 292 -7.26 -2.54 5.35
N SER A 293 -8.53 -2.44 5.72
CA SER A 293 -9.53 -3.51 5.60
C SER A 293 -10.27 -3.51 4.26
N GLN A 294 -9.98 -2.56 3.38
CA GLN A 294 -10.61 -2.48 2.06
C GLN A 294 -9.96 -3.44 1.07
N LEU A 295 -10.74 -3.85 0.07
CA LEU A 295 -10.26 -4.69 -1.02
C LEU A 295 -9.28 -3.88 -1.91
N PRO A 296 -8.12 -4.43 -2.28
CA PRO A 296 -7.20 -3.80 -3.23
C PRO A 296 -7.87 -3.39 -4.54
N SER A 297 -8.74 -4.22 -5.10
CA SER A 297 -9.48 -3.87 -6.32
C SER A 297 -10.41 -2.67 -6.12
N LEU A 298 -11.05 -2.56 -4.96
CA LEU A 298 -11.92 -1.43 -4.63
C LEU A 298 -11.10 -0.15 -4.47
N LEU A 299 -10.00 -0.20 -3.72
CA LEU A 299 -9.07 0.92 -3.56
C LEU A 299 -8.53 1.40 -4.91
N ALA A 300 -8.10 0.48 -5.77
CA ALA A 300 -7.61 0.79 -7.11
C ALA A 300 -8.68 1.49 -7.98
N SER A 301 -9.93 1.02 -7.93
CA SER A 301 -11.03 1.63 -8.68
C SER A 301 -11.37 3.04 -8.18
N ALA A 302 -11.43 3.23 -6.85
CA ALA A 302 -11.69 4.51 -6.23
C ALA A 302 -10.56 5.52 -6.50
N ALA A 303 -9.30 5.07 -6.40
CA ALA A 303 -8.14 5.89 -6.70
C ALA A 303 -8.11 6.33 -8.16
N LEU A 304 -8.42 5.43 -9.10
CA LEU A 304 -8.52 5.78 -10.52
C LEU A 304 -9.65 6.77 -10.78
N PHE A 305 -10.80 6.59 -10.14
CA PHE A 305 -11.92 7.52 -10.24
C PHE A 305 -11.53 8.92 -9.75
N LEU A 306 -10.90 9.02 -8.58
CA LEU A 306 -10.40 10.29 -8.04
C LEU A 306 -9.37 10.94 -8.98
N ALA A 307 -8.46 10.15 -9.54
CA ALA A 307 -7.49 10.64 -10.52
C ALA A 307 -8.14 11.24 -11.76
N LEU A 308 -9.17 10.59 -12.29
CA LEU A 308 -9.93 11.10 -13.44
C LEU A 308 -10.70 12.38 -13.09
N CYS A 309 -11.29 12.46 -11.90
CA CYS A 309 -12.00 13.66 -11.44
C CYS A 309 -11.07 14.87 -11.31
N VAL A 310 -9.89 14.66 -10.73
CA VAL A 310 -8.87 15.71 -10.57
C VAL A 310 -8.29 16.13 -11.91
N SER A 311 -8.13 15.20 -12.86
CA SER A 311 -7.52 15.50 -14.15
C SER A 311 -8.46 16.19 -15.15
N LYS A 312 -9.78 16.01 -15.03
CA LYS A 312 -10.73 16.46 -16.07
C LYS A 312 -11.56 17.68 -15.71
N ASP A 313 -11.47 18.22 -14.49
CA ASP A 313 -12.31 19.32 -13.96
C ASP A 313 -13.85 19.12 -14.14
N ILE A 314 -14.29 17.99 -14.70
CA ILE A 314 -15.67 17.65 -15.07
C ILE A 314 -15.85 16.15 -14.77
N ILE A 315 -16.70 15.85 -13.79
CA ILE A 315 -17.03 14.48 -13.39
C ILE A 315 -18.18 13.99 -14.28
N ASP A 316 -17.92 13.06 -15.21
CA ASP A 316 -19.00 12.34 -15.89
C ASP A 316 -19.40 11.10 -15.06
N ILE A 317 -20.41 11.28 -14.21
CA ILE A 317 -20.95 10.26 -13.32
C ILE A 317 -21.58 9.10 -14.12
N LYS A 318 -21.88 9.27 -15.42
CA LYS A 318 -22.56 8.23 -16.23
C LYS A 318 -21.65 7.15 -16.81
N MET A 319 -20.33 7.32 -16.72
CA MET A 319 -19.38 6.36 -17.30
C MET A 319 -19.16 5.10 -16.43
N TRP A 320 -19.68 5.08 -15.19
CA TRP A 320 -19.40 4.06 -14.18
C TRP A 320 -20.61 3.75 -13.30
#